data_AF-A0A0C2GEY9-F1
#
_entry.id   AF-A0A0C2GEY9-F1
#
_cell.length_a   1.000
_cell.length_b   1.000
_cell.length_c   1.000
_cell.angle_alpha   90.00
_cell.angle_beta   90.00
_cell.angle_gamma   90.00
#
_symmetry.space_group_name_H-M   'P 1'
#
loop_
_entity.id
_entity.type
_entity.pdbx_description
1 polymer ?
#
loop_
_entity_poly.entity_id
_entity_poly.type
_entity_poly.pdbx_seq_one_letter_code
_entity_poly.pdbx_strand_id
1 'polypeptide(L)'
;MVALLRAMGTLKIDFNSPSRVEDAQQFFSISQTCDEGELPPDLASVMKRLWADPGIQECFLRSREFQLNDSAPYYLNSLERIAQPNYIPTQDDVLRTRVKTTGIVETHFTYKDLHFKMFDVGGQRSERKKWIHCFEGVTAIIFCVAMSEYDMVLAEDDEMVGDVKILKFFVLLQIELFSESYD
;
A
#
# COMPACT_ATOMS: atom_id res chain seq x y z
N MET A 1 9.05 -5.64 -5.34
CA MET A 1 10.15 -6.60 -5.59
C MET A 1 10.89 -6.98 -4.30
N VAL A 2 11.47 -6.04 -3.55
CA VAL A 2 12.18 -6.34 -2.28
C VAL A 2 11.37 -7.23 -1.32
N ALA A 3 10.08 -6.92 -1.10
CA ALA A 3 9.20 -7.71 -0.23
C ALA A 3 9.08 -9.17 -0.70
N LEU A 4 8.91 -9.42 -2.00
CA LEU A 4 8.85 -10.76 -2.59
C LEU A 4 10.15 -11.53 -2.37
N LEU A 5 11.30 -10.90 -2.68
CA LEU A 5 12.61 -11.53 -2.52
C LEU A 5 12.91 -11.90 -1.06
N ARG A 6 12.51 -11.05 -0.11
CA ARG A 6 12.62 -11.37 1.33
C ARG A 6 11.66 -12.50 1.73
N ALA A 7 10.41 -12.45 1.26
CA ALA A 7 9.41 -13.46 1.56
C ALA A 7 9.78 -14.84 1.02
N MET A 8 10.42 -14.94 -0.15
CA MET A 8 10.92 -16.23 -0.67
C MET A 8 11.86 -16.92 0.32
N GLY A 9 12.77 -16.17 0.97
CA GLY A 9 13.65 -16.73 2.01
C GLY A 9 12.90 -17.23 3.25
N THR A 10 11.92 -16.45 3.72
CA THR A 10 11.09 -16.83 4.88
C THR A 10 10.20 -18.04 4.58
N LEU A 11 9.60 -18.08 3.40
CA LEU A 11 8.68 -19.13 2.95
C LEU A 11 9.41 -20.35 2.37
N LYS A 12 10.74 -20.28 2.24
CA LYS A 12 11.62 -21.31 1.66
C LYS A 12 11.18 -21.70 0.24
N ILE A 13 10.89 -20.68 -0.58
CA ILE A 13 10.56 -20.85 -1.99
C ILE A 13 11.82 -20.57 -2.79
N ASP A 14 12.26 -21.55 -3.56
CA ASP A 14 13.41 -21.41 -4.46
C ASP A 14 12.98 -20.74 -5.77
N PHE A 15 13.94 -20.10 -6.44
CA PHE A 15 13.73 -19.71 -7.84
C PHE A 15 13.59 -20.96 -8.71
N ASN A 16 12.69 -20.90 -9.68
CA ASN A 16 12.57 -22.00 -10.64
C ASN A 16 13.75 -22.04 -11.61
N SER A 17 14.30 -20.88 -11.98
CA SER A 17 15.49 -20.79 -12.82
C SER A 17 16.74 -20.40 -12.00
N PRO A 18 17.83 -21.19 -12.01
CA PRO A 18 19.05 -20.89 -11.25
C PRO A 18 19.66 -19.52 -11.55
N SER A 19 19.55 -19.05 -12.79
CA SER A 19 20.02 -17.74 -13.21
C SER A 19 19.31 -16.56 -12.52
N ARG A 20 18.17 -16.79 -11.87
CA ARG A 20 17.46 -15.74 -11.12
C ARG A 20 18.18 -15.36 -9.82
N VAL A 21 19.07 -16.23 -9.32
CA VAL A 21 19.93 -15.91 -8.16
C VAL A 21 20.84 -14.73 -8.50
N GLU A 22 21.46 -14.75 -9.68
CA GLU A 22 22.28 -13.64 -10.18
C GLU A 22 21.45 -12.39 -10.42
N ASP A 23 20.25 -12.53 -11.01
CA ASP A 23 19.32 -11.41 -11.20
C ASP A 23 18.91 -10.76 -9.85
N ALA A 24 18.69 -11.56 -8.80
CA ALA A 24 18.37 -11.05 -7.46
C ALA A 24 19.55 -10.30 -6.84
N GLN A 25 20.78 -10.80 -7.00
CA GLN A 25 21.99 -10.10 -6.56
C GLN A 25 22.17 -8.77 -7.32
N GLN A 26 21.98 -8.81 -8.64
CA GLN A 26 22.03 -7.62 -9.50
C GLN A 26 20.98 -6.60 -9.09
N PHE A 27 19.74 -7.03 -8.83
CA PHE A 27 18.66 -6.18 -8.34
C PHE A 27 19.08 -5.39 -7.09
N PHE A 28 19.60 -6.09 -6.08
CA PHE A 28 20.04 -5.42 -4.85
C PHE A 28 21.20 -4.46 -5.10
N SER A 29 22.18 -4.83 -5.93
CA SER A 29 23.31 -3.96 -6.24
C SER A 29 22.90 -2.65 -6.92
N ILE A 30 22.02 -2.71 -7.93
CA ILE A 30 21.55 -1.52 -8.67
C ILE A 30 20.59 -0.70 -7.79
N SER A 31 19.72 -1.35 -7.03
CA SER A 31 18.75 -0.64 -6.18
C SER A 31 19.40 0.21 -5.08
N GLN A 32 20.63 -0.13 -4.67
CA GLN A 32 21.37 0.63 -3.66
C GLN A 32 22.10 1.84 -4.24
N THR A 33 22.39 1.85 -5.53
CA THR A 33 23.13 2.92 -6.22
C THR A 33 22.22 3.83 -7.04
N CYS A 34 20.96 3.47 -7.20
CA CYS A 34 19.97 4.24 -7.94
C CYS A 34 19.52 5.46 -7.13
N ASP A 35 19.45 6.62 -7.78
CA ASP A 35 18.89 7.83 -7.19
C ASP A 35 17.38 7.68 -6.95
N GLU A 36 16.87 8.40 -5.94
CA GLU A 36 15.44 8.41 -5.63
C GLU A 36 14.62 8.95 -6.80
N GLY A 37 13.59 8.20 -7.20
CA GLY A 37 12.67 8.59 -8.29
C GLY A 37 13.10 8.10 -9.67
N GLU A 38 14.27 7.49 -9.81
CA GLU A 38 14.71 6.89 -11.07
C GLU A 38 14.41 5.39 -11.14
N LEU A 39 14.10 4.91 -12.35
CA LEU A 39 13.99 3.48 -12.65
C LEU A 39 14.87 3.18 -13.87
N PRO A 40 16.16 2.85 -13.66
CA PRO A 40 17.09 2.55 -14.75
C PRO A 40 16.58 1.37 -15.60
N PRO A 41 16.78 1.39 -16.92
CA PRO A 41 16.36 0.30 -17.82
C PRO A 41 16.89 -1.08 -17.38
N ASP A 42 18.12 -1.13 -16.88
CA ASP A 42 18.74 -2.36 -16.36
C ASP A 42 18.01 -2.90 -15.13
N LEU A 43 17.61 -2.01 -14.20
CA LEU A 43 16.84 -2.38 -13.01
C LEU A 43 15.46 -2.91 -13.40
N ALA A 44 14.76 -2.22 -14.32
CA ALA A 44 13.46 -2.66 -14.81
C ALA A 44 13.54 -4.02 -15.54
N SER A 45 14.61 -4.24 -16.33
CA SER A 45 14.87 -5.50 -17.04
C SER A 45 15.09 -6.65 -16.07
N VAL A 46 15.88 -6.44 -15.02
CA VAL A 46 16.08 -7.42 -13.93
C VAL A 46 14.77 -7.70 -13.21
N MET A 47 14.02 -6.67 -12.83
CA MET A 47 12.71 -6.82 -12.17
C MET A 47 11.73 -7.62 -13.02
N LYS A 48 11.74 -7.42 -14.35
CA LYS A 48 10.88 -8.15 -15.28
C LYS A 48 11.23 -9.64 -15.33
N ARG A 49 12.53 -9.99 -15.39
CA ARG A 49 12.98 -11.39 -15.37
C ARG A 49 12.66 -12.09 -14.05
N LEU A 50 12.84 -11.39 -12.93
CA LEU A 50 12.46 -11.89 -11.60
C LEU A 50 10.95 -12.09 -11.51
N TRP A 51 10.16 -11.10 -11.93
CA TRP A 51 8.70 -11.19 -11.89
C TRP A 51 8.14 -12.34 -12.73
N ALA A 52 8.78 -12.65 -13.87
CA ALA A 52 8.39 -13.77 -14.71
C ALA A 52 8.77 -15.16 -14.15
N ASP A 53 9.56 -15.24 -13.07
CA ASP A 53 9.96 -16.53 -12.50
C ASP A 53 8.78 -17.22 -11.78
N PRO A 54 8.52 -18.51 -12.05
CA PRO A 54 7.47 -19.27 -11.36
C PRO A 54 7.59 -19.28 -9.83
N GLY A 55 8.80 -19.29 -9.26
CA GLY A 55 8.99 -19.24 -7.81
C GLY A 55 8.59 -17.89 -7.21
N ILE A 56 8.85 -16.79 -7.93
CA ILE A 56 8.35 -15.46 -7.54
C ILE A 56 6.82 -15.40 -7.65
N GLN A 57 6.24 -15.98 -8.70
CA GLN A 57 4.78 -16.05 -8.85
C GLN A 57 4.13 -16.90 -7.74
N GLU A 58 4.74 -18.03 -7.37
CA GLU A 58 4.30 -18.84 -6.22
C GLU A 58 4.35 -18.05 -4.90
N CYS A 59 5.46 -17.33 -4.67
CA CYS A 59 5.60 -16.46 -3.51
C CYS A 59 4.52 -15.36 -3.49
N PHE A 60 4.22 -14.78 -4.66
CA PHE A 60 3.15 -13.80 -4.80
C PHE A 60 1.76 -14.36 -4.49
N LEU A 61 1.45 -15.61 -4.90
CA LEU A 61 0.17 -16.25 -4.55
C LEU A 61 -0.01 -16.44 -3.03
N ARG A 62 1.08 -16.41 -2.28
CA ARG A 62 1.13 -16.47 -0.81
C ARG A 62 1.32 -15.09 -0.19
N SER A 63 1.02 -14.02 -0.91
CA SER A 63 1.23 -12.64 -0.44
C SER A 63 0.51 -12.30 0.85
N ARG A 64 -0.53 -13.06 1.24
CA ARG A 64 -1.20 -12.89 2.53
C ARG A 64 -0.36 -13.22 3.75
N GLU A 65 0.72 -13.98 3.57
CA GLU A 65 1.62 -14.39 4.65
C GLU A 65 2.67 -13.32 4.97
N PHE A 66 2.68 -12.20 4.24
CA PHE A 66 3.61 -11.09 4.46
C PHE A 66 3.04 -9.76 3.99
N GLN A 67 3.73 -8.66 4.29
CA GLN A 67 3.29 -7.33 3.87
C GLN A 67 3.70 -7.07 2.41
N LEU A 68 2.72 -7.06 1.51
CA LEU A 68 2.88 -6.68 0.11
C LEU A 68 1.85 -5.61 -0.26
N ASN A 69 2.25 -4.66 -1.11
CA ASN A 69 1.32 -3.67 -1.62
C ASN A 69 0.38 -4.32 -2.66
N ASP A 70 -0.93 -4.13 -2.51
CA ASP A 70 -1.97 -4.62 -3.44
C ASP A 70 -1.76 -4.17 -4.88
N SER A 71 -1.14 -3.00 -5.08
CA SER A 71 -0.79 -2.46 -6.40
C SER A 71 0.47 -3.10 -7.00
N ALA A 72 1.17 -4.00 -6.29
CA ALA A 72 2.41 -4.60 -6.77
C ALA A 72 2.25 -5.31 -8.14
N PRO A 73 1.21 -6.12 -8.39
CA PRO A 73 1.02 -6.75 -9.71
C PRO A 73 0.79 -5.73 -10.81
N TYR A 74 0.03 -4.66 -10.53
CA TYR A 74 -0.23 -3.59 -11.50
C TYR A 74 1.08 -2.95 -12.00
N TYR A 75 1.98 -2.60 -11.07
CA TYR A 75 3.26 -2.00 -11.42
C TYR A 75 4.23 -2.99 -12.06
N LEU A 76 4.34 -4.21 -11.52
CA LEU A 76 5.26 -5.22 -12.03
C LEU A 76 4.86 -5.72 -13.43
N ASN A 77 3.56 -5.75 -13.74
CA ASN A 77 3.07 -6.02 -15.10
C ASN A 77 3.26 -4.83 -16.06
N SER A 78 3.46 -3.62 -15.54
CA SER A 78 3.62 -2.39 -16.32
C SER A 78 5.08 -1.92 -16.47
N LEU A 79 6.06 -2.74 -16.09
CA LEU A 79 7.49 -2.37 -16.07
C LEU A 79 7.98 -1.76 -17.39
N GLU A 80 7.54 -2.27 -18.53
CA GLU A 80 7.93 -1.74 -19.85
C GLU A 80 7.47 -0.30 -20.08
N ARG A 81 6.31 0.07 -19.55
CA ARG A 81 5.73 1.40 -19.67
C ARG A 81 6.34 2.38 -18.67
N ILE A 82 6.48 1.95 -17.42
CA ILE A 82 6.95 2.83 -16.32
C ILE A 82 8.46 3.07 -16.35
N ALA A 83 9.24 2.22 -17.02
CA ALA A 83 10.69 2.37 -17.17
C ALA A 83 11.11 3.18 -18.41
N GLN A 84 10.17 3.75 -19.17
CA GLN A 84 10.51 4.61 -20.30
C GLN A 84 11.12 5.94 -19.82
N PRO A 85 12.15 6.48 -20.49
CA PRO A 85 12.81 7.72 -20.06
C PRO A 85 11.89 8.95 -19.96
N ASN A 86 10.79 8.95 -20.71
CA ASN A 86 9.78 10.01 -20.75
C ASN A 86 8.45 9.57 -20.13
N TYR A 87 8.48 8.60 -19.23
CA TYR A 87 7.28 8.12 -18.54
C TYR A 87 6.61 9.26 -17.76
N ILE A 88 5.31 9.44 -18.03
CA ILE A 88 4.43 10.32 -17.27
C ILE A 88 3.38 9.42 -16.61
N PRO A 89 3.23 9.46 -15.28
CA PRO A 89 2.22 8.68 -14.58
C PRO A 89 0.81 8.95 -15.12
N THR A 90 0.10 7.87 -15.40
CA THR A 90 -1.33 7.92 -15.73
C THR A 90 -2.15 8.20 -14.47
N GLN A 91 -3.42 8.55 -14.64
CA GLN A 91 -4.34 8.68 -13.51
C GLN A 91 -4.42 7.39 -12.68
N ASP A 92 -4.40 6.22 -13.34
CA ASP A 92 -4.40 4.93 -12.65
C ASP A 92 -3.12 4.68 -11.86
N ASP A 93 -1.95 5.10 -12.38
CA ASP A 93 -0.70 5.03 -11.62
C ASP A 93 -0.81 5.89 -10.35
N VAL A 94 -1.28 7.13 -10.48
CA VAL A 94 -1.46 8.05 -9.35
C VAL A 94 -2.40 7.46 -8.30
N LEU A 95 -3.58 6.98 -8.70
CA LEU A 95 -4.58 6.38 -7.81
C LEU A 95 -4.09 5.10 -7.11
N ARG A 96 -3.16 4.37 -7.73
CA ARG A 96 -2.60 3.13 -7.19
C ARG A 96 -1.34 3.34 -6.37
N THR A 97 -0.82 4.57 -6.29
CA THR A 97 0.28 4.88 -5.39
C THR A 97 -0.17 4.73 -3.94
N ARG A 98 0.70 4.17 -3.10
CA ARG A 98 0.43 4.04 -1.66
C ARG A 98 1.43 4.90 -0.93
N VAL A 99 1.00 6.10 -0.55
CA VAL A 99 1.73 6.99 0.35
C VAL A 99 0.96 7.04 1.66
N LYS A 100 1.63 6.77 2.78
CA LYS A 100 1.01 6.86 4.10
C LYS A 100 0.59 8.32 4.32
N THR A 101 -0.70 8.58 4.49
CA THR A 101 -1.17 9.88 4.97
C THR A 101 -0.64 10.11 6.38
N THR A 102 0.12 11.19 6.56
CA THR A 102 0.59 11.65 7.87
C THR A 102 -0.04 13.00 8.17
N GLY A 103 -0.72 13.11 9.31
CA GLY A 103 -1.46 14.32 9.66
C GLY A 103 -2.86 14.37 9.06
N ILE A 104 -3.32 15.58 8.77
CA ILE A 104 -4.67 15.90 8.28
C ILE A 104 -4.49 16.68 6.98
N VAL A 105 -5.15 16.24 5.91
CA VAL A 105 -5.16 16.92 4.62
C VAL A 105 -6.56 17.47 4.36
N GLU A 106 -6.67 18.79 4.17
CA GLU A 106 -7.92 19.46 3.83
C GLU A 106 -7.98 19.75 2.33
N THR A 107 -9.04 19.29 1.67
CA THR A 107 -9.31 19.52 0.26
C THR A 107 -10.64 20.23 0.07
N HIS A 108 -10.65 21.30 -0.72
CA HIS A 108 -11.87 22.05 -1.04
C HIS A 108 -12.29 21.77 -2.47
N PHE A 109 -13.57 21.49 -2.67
CA PHE A 109 -14.14 21.35 -4.01
C PHE A 109 -15.60 21.77 -4.04
N THR A 110 -16.12 22.04 -5.23
CA THR A 110 -17.52 22.40 -5.45
C THR A 110 -18.18 21.34 -6.32
N TYR A 111 -19.37 20.88 -5.93
CA TYR A 111 -20.16 19.92 -6.70
C TYR A 111 -21.65 20.24 -6.56
N LYS A 112 -22.35 20.40 -7.69
CA LYS A 112 -23.79 20.78 -7.72
C LYS A 112 -24.09 22.00 -6.84
N ASP A 113 -23.30 23.06 -7.00
CA ASP A 113 -23.39 24.33 -6.25
C ASP A 113 -23.22 24.21 -4.72
N LEU A 114 -22.76 23.05 -4.23
CA LEU A 114 -22.38 22.84 -2.84
C LEU A 114 -20.85 22.92 -2.70
N HIS A 115 -20.39 23.67 -1.70
CA HIS A 115 -18.97 23.75 -1.34
C HIS A 115 -18.64 22.71 -0.28
N PHE A 116 -17.75 21.79 -0.62
CA PHE A 116 -17.29 20.73 0.28
C PHE A 116 -15.90 21.06 0.83
N LYS A 117 -15.73 20.79 2.13
CA LYS A 117 -14.44 20.67 2.80
C LYS A 117 -14.27 19.22 3.21
N MET A 118 -13.34 18.52 2.56
CA MET A 118 -13.03 17.13 2.83
C MET A 118 -11.73 17.05 3.62
N PHE A 119 -11.76 16.32 4.74
CA PHE A 119 -10.60 16.06 5.56
C PHE A 119 -10.21 14.59 5.42
N ASP A 120 -8.99 14.33 4.92
CA ASP A 120 -8.37 13.00 4.92
C ASP A 120 -7.42 12.87 6.11
N VAL A 121 -7.55 11.78 6.85
CA VAL A 121 -6.78 11.52 8.08
C VAL A 121 -6.15 10.14 8.03
N GLY A 122 -4.91 10.04 8.49
CA GLY A 122 -4.22 8.76 8.54
C GLY A 122 -4.95 7.75 9.45
N GLY A 123 -5.17 6.53 8.95
CA GLY A 123 -5.88 5.45 9.68
C GLY A 123 -5.02 4.59 10.61
N GLN A 124 -3.69 4.71 10.52
CA GLN A 124 -2.76 3.94 11.35
C GLN A 124 -2.84 4.39 12.80
N ARG A 125 -2.57 3.49 13.76
CA ARG A 125 -2.70 3.79 15.20
C ARG A 125 -1.91 5.02 15.65
N SER A 126 -0.77 5.32 15.04
CA SER A 126 0.02 6.52 15.33
C SER A 126 -0.71 7.83 15.00
N GLU A 127 -1.63 7.79 14.03
CA GLU A 127 -2.32 8.97 13.50
C GLU A 127 -3.68 9.20 14.15
N ARG A 128 -4.31 8.16 14.74
CA ARG A 128 -5.68 8.24 15.29
C ARG A 128 -5.87 9.30 16.38
N LYS A 129 -4.83 9.60 17.15
CA LYS A 129 -4.87 10.68 18.16
C LYS A 129 -5.15 12.07 17.56
N LYS A 130 -4.90 12.25 16.26
CA LYS A 130 -5.09 13.52 15.55
C LYS A 130 -6.53 13.71 15.06
N TRP A 131 -7.34 12.66 15.02
CA TRP A 131 -8.70 12.69 14.46
C TRP A 131 -9.61 13.67 15.20
N ILE A 132 -9.43 13.84 16.51
CA ILE A 132 -10.22 14.78 17.30
C ILE A 132 -10.10 16.24 16.81
N HIS A 133 -9.01 16.60 16.13
CA HIS A 133 -8.81 17.95 15.60
C HIS A 133 -9.64 18.27 14.35
N CYS A 134 -10.30 17.28 13.74
CA CYS A 134 -11.13 17.47 12.55
C CYS A 134 -12.60 17.10 12.74
N PHE A 135 -13.05 16.82 13.97
CA PHE A 135 -14.44 16.42 14.24
C PHE A 135 -15.42 17.56 14.57
N GLU A 136 -14.92 18.78 14.79
CA GLU A 136 -15.81 19.92 15.01
C GLU A 136 -16.52 20.32 13.70
N GLY A 137 -17.86 20.39 13.75
CA GLY A 137 -18.68 20.85 12.62
C GLY A 137 -18.77 19.88 11.43
N VAL A 138 -18.49 18.59 11.63
CA VAL A 138 -18.58 17.57 10.57
C VAL A 138 -20.03 17.26 10.22
N THR A 139 -20.38 17.42 8.94
CA THR A 139 -21.73 17.11 8.43
C THR A 139 -21.93 15.61 8.19
N ALA A 140 -20.89 14.90 7.75
CA ALA A 140 -20.94 13.47 7.44
C ALA A 140 -19.56 12.84 7.57
N ILE A 141 -19.52 11.56 7.95
CA ILE A 141 -18.31 10.75 8.01
C ILE A 141 -18.39 9.66 6.95
N ILE A 142 -17.32 9.52 6.16
CA ILE A 142 -17.13 8.42 5.22
C ILE A 142 -16.11 7.47 5.84
N PHE A 143 -16.58 6.32 6.31
CA PHE A 143 -15.73 5.30 6.90
C PHE A 143 -15.39 4.22 5.87
N CYS A 144 -14.11 4.02 5.58
CA CYS A 144 -13.63 3.06 4.59
C CYS A 144 -13.10 1.79 5.25
N VAL A 145 -13.51 0.63 4.73
CA VAL A 145 -13.04 -0.69 5.19
C VAL A 145 -12.48 -1.47 4.00
N ALA A 146 -11.26 -1.99 4.15
CA ALA A 146 -10.64 -2.84 3.15
C ALA A 146 -11.14 -4.29 3.32
N MET A 147 -12.21 -4.64 2.61
CA MET A 147 -12.83 -5.98 2.68
C MET A 147 -11.89 -7.12 2.24
N SER A 148 -10.83 -6.81 1.50
CA SER A 148 -9.83 -7.77 1.04
C SER A 148 -8.78 -8.11 2.09
N GLU A 149 -8.72 -7.40 3.22
CA GLU A 149 -7.70 -7.60 4.26
C GLU A 149 -8.15 -8.58 5.37
N TYR A 150 -9.19 -9.37 5.13
CA TYR A 150 -9.78 -10.26 6.14
C TYR A 150 -8.86 -11.37 6.63
N ASP A 151 -7.91 -11.81 5.81
CA ASP A 151 -6.89 -12.81 6.14
C ASP A 151 -5.48 -12.20 6.26
N MET A 152 -5.39 -10.87 6.34
CA MET A 152 -4.15 -10.12 6.53
C MET A 152 -3.94 -9.76 8.00
N VAL A 153 -2.68 -9.75 8.44
CA VAL A 153 -2.28 -9.13 9.70
C VAL A 153 -1.99 -7.64 9.51
N LEU A 154 -2.17 -6.86 10.56
CA LEU A 154 -1.86 -5.44 10.52
C LEU A 154 -0.35 -5.22 10.44
N ALA A 155 0.09 -4.30 9.58
CA ALA A 155 1.51 -3.95 9.45
C ALA A 155 2.14 -3.40 10.76
N GLU A 156 1.32 -2.95 11.71
CA GLU A 156 1.74 -2.47 13.03
C GLU A 156 1.71 -3.54 14.13
N ASP A 157 1.15 -4.72 13.84
CA ASP A 157 0.89 -5.78 14.82
C ASP A 157 0.67 -7.14 14.14
N ASP A 158 1.74 -7.94 14.07
CA ASP A 158 1.79 -9.22 13.35
C ASP A 158 0.98 -10.35 14.04
N GLU A 159 0.44 -10.11 15.24
CA GLU A 159 -0.40 -11.08 15.96
C GLU A 159 -1.90 -10.86 15.73
N MET A 160 -2.29 -9.76 15.08
CA MET A 160 -3.69 -9.38 14.95
C MET A 160 -4.16 -9.27 13.51
N VAL A 161 -5.23 -10.02 13.20
CA VAL A 161 -5.96 -9.97 11.92
C VAL A 161 -6.67 -8.64 11.74
N GLY A 162 -6.56 -8.04 10.54
CA GLY A 162 -7.07 -6.71 10.19
C GLY A 162 -8.55 -6.52 10.47
N ASP A 163 -9.39 -7.43 9.96
CA ASP A 163 -10.86 -7.33 10.07
C ASP A 163 -11.38 -7.37 11.51
N VAL A 164 -10.77 -8.18 12.38
CA VAL A 164 -11.20 -8.29 13.79
C VAL A 164 -10.96 -6.99 14.54
N LYS A 165 -9.90 -6.22 14.20
CA LYS A 165 -9.69 -4.89 14.77
C LYS A 165 -10.56 -3.83 14.10
N ILE A 166 -10.80 -3.89 12.78
CA ILE A 166 -11.61 -2.88 12.08
C ILE A 166 -13.07 -2.91 12.57
N LEU A 167 -13.68 -4.09 12.71
CA LEU A 167 -15.04 -4.18 13.27
C LEU A 167 -15.10 -3.69 14.73
N LYS A 168 -14.12 -4.06 15.56
CA LYS A 168 -14.04 -3.54 16.94
C LYS A 168 -13.85 -2.02 16.96
N PHE A 169 -13.02 -1.47 16.08
CA PHE A 169 -12.76 -0.05 15.99
C PHE A 169 -13.98 0.71 15.46
N PHE A 170 -14.71 0.18 14.47
CA PHE A 170 -15.96 0.76 13.98
C PHE A 170 -16.99 0.85 15.10
N VAL A 171 -17.16 -0.22 15.89
CA VAL A 171 -18.06 -0.22 17.04
C VAL A 171 -17.62 0.81 18.10
N LEU A 172 -16.32 0.91 18.39
CA LEU A 172 -15.81 1.89 19.36
C LEU A 172 -15.92 3.33 18.87
N LEU A 173 -15.63 3.60 17.59
CA LEU A 173 -15.74 4.92 16.99
C LEU A 173 -17.20 5.38 16.97
N GLN A 174 -18.14 4.46 16.71
CA GLN A 174 -19.56 4.75 16.82
C GLN A 174 -19.97 5.02 18.28
N ILE A 175 -19.37 4.36 19.27
CA ILE A 175 -19.66 4.64 20.69
C ILE A 175 -19.10 6.00 21.11
N GLU A 176 -17.83 6.33 20.81
CA GLU A 176 -17.21 7.59 21.22
C GLU A 176 -17.86 8.79 20.50
N LEU A 177 -18.00 8.74 19.17
CA LEU A 177 -18.59 9.84 18.38
C LEU A 177 -20.05 10.10 18.72
N PHE A 178 -20.84 9.05 18.96
CA PHE A 178 -22.25 9.22 19.34
C PHE A 178 -22.42 9.48 20.84
N SER A 179 -21.41 9.25 21.69
CA SER A 179 -21.46 9.66 23.10
C SER A 179 -21.22 11.16 23.30
N GLU A 180 -20.32 11.76 22.51
CA GLU A 180 -20.06 13.22 22.55
C GLU A 180 -21.14 14.05 21.83
N SER A 181 -22.08 13.40 21.13
CA SER A 181 -23.21 14.06 20.46
C SER A 181 -24.42 14.33 21.38
N TYR A 182 -24.37 13.89 22.65
CA TYR A 182 -25.49 13.96 23.59
C TYR A 182 -25.20 14.70 24.90
N ASP A 183 -24.08 15.44 25.00
CA ASP A 183 -23.80 16.38 26.10
C ASP A 183 -23.75 17.84 25.63
#